data_AF-A0A2N2HEW5-F1
#
_entry.id   AF-A0A2N2HEW5-F1
#
_cell.length_a   1.000
_cell.length_b   1.000
_cell.length_c   1.000
_cell.angle_alpha   90.00
_cell.angle_beta   90.00
_cell.angle_gamma   90.00
#
_symmetry.space_group_name_H-M   'P 1'
#
loop_
_entity.id
_entity.type
_entity.pdbx_description
1 polymer ?
#
loop_
_entity_poly.entity_id
_entity_poly.type
_entity_poly.pdbx_seq_one_letter_code
_entity_poly.pdbx_strand_id
1 'polypeptide(L)'
;MKDILALTCGIFQAEMQRLAPRFPRLRFVLADSMLHMRPDLLQSRIDDELAKHPPGKTLFIYGDCTPRIVELSRKPGFAKTTGINCCEILLGREEYRRLRKAGAFFFLPEWTLRWRDVFERELEYLSIDLPPDLKSAIAVINGLIEERLALLASLHFTVPKREKLSIKALNAINAQIQQRIASRDPAGYSAASVYAECMKLKHAVTLAESQGSEVLKGYLAKLIAEGTGSGGSKASQRLAADQSFRELFARSTEWTKELHPKTGFVLDLVKAQLEAFPKSRIIVFAT
;
A
#
# COMPACT_ATOMS: atom_id res chain seq x y z
N MET A 1 -26.97 33.32 -25.93
CA MET A 1 -26.37 32.37 -24.97
C MET A 1 -25.42 31.45 -25.73
N LYS A 2 -24.17 31.27 -25.28
CA LYS A 2 -23.08 30.59 -26.01
C LYS A 2 -23.06 29.07 -25.76
N ASP A 3 -22.62 28.27 -26.73
CA ASP A 3 -22.39 26.83 -26.59
C ASP A 3 -21.24 26.54 -25.62
N ILE A 4 -21.32 25.40 -24.93
CA ILE A 4 -20.34 24.97 -23.91
C ILE A 4 -19.64 23.70 -24.41
N LEU A 5 -18.31 23.74 -24.46
CA LEU A 5 -17.48 22.55 -24.67
C LEU A 5 -17.17 21.90 -23.32
N ALA A 6 -17.51 20.64 -23.15
CA ALA A 6 -17.18 19.86 -21.96
C ALA A 6 -16.05 18.86 -22.26
N LEU A 7 -14.81 19.20 -21.92
CA LEU A 7 -13.70 18.27 -22.01
C LEU A 7 -13.76 17.34 -20.81
N THR A 8 -13.89 16.03 -21.03
CA THR A 8 -14.31 15.07 -20.00
C THR A 8 -13.39 13.85 -19.94
N CYS A 9 -12.99 13.46 -18.74
CA CYS A 9 -12.32 12.18 -18.52
C CYS A 9 -13.27 11.01 -18.83
N GLY A 10 -12.76 9.96 -19.48
CA GLY A 10 -13.51 8.75 -19.80
C GLY A 10 -14.15 8.07 -18.58
N ILE A 11 -13.59 8.29 -17.39
CA ILE A 11 -14.16 7.79 -16.13
C ILE A 11 -15.62 8.24 -15.89
N PHE A 12 -16.02 9.38 -16.48
CA PHE A 12 -17.37 9.95 -16.34
C PHE A 12 -18.26 9.68 -17.57
N GLN A 13 -17.87 8.75 -18.44
CA GLN A 13 -18.59 8.50 -19.70
C GLN A 13 -20.06 8.13 -19.44
N ALA A 14 -20.32 7.25 -18.48
CA ALA A 14 -21.68 6.81 -18.18
C ALA A 14 -22.55 7.96 -17.64
N GLU A 15 -21.98 8.81 -16.79
CA GLU A 15 -22.63 10.00 -16.24
C GLU A 15 -22.93 11.00 -17.36
N MET A 16 -21.97 11.26 -18.25
CA MET A 16 -22.14 12.21 -19.36
C MET A 16 -23.18 11.73 -20.37
N GLN A 17 -23.20 10.45 -20.70
CA GLN A 17 -24.23 9.89 -21.58
C GLN A 17 -25.65 10.07 -21.00
N ARG A 18 -25.80 10.04 -19.68
CA ARG A 18 -27.10 10.26 -19.00
C ARG A 18 -27.44 11.73 -18.79
N LEU A 19 -26.45 12.57 -18.52
CA LEU A 19 -26.67 13.98 -18.16
C LEU A 19 -26.68 14.92 -19.36
N ALA A 20 -25.84 14.68 -20.37
CA ALA A 20 -25.72 15.57 -21.53
C ALA A 20 -27.05 15.87 -22.26
N PRO A 21 -28.00 14.91 -22.41
CA PRO A 21 -29.30 15.20 -23.02
C PRO A 21 -30.11 16.29 -22.30
N ARG A 22 -29.86 16.54 -21.01
CA ARG A 22 -30.51 17.61 -20.24
C ARG A 22 -29.93 19.00 -20.51
N PHE A 23 -28.79 19.07 -21.20
CA PHE A 23 -28.05 20.30 -21.49
C PHE A 23 -27.82 20.42 -23.01
N PRO A 24 -28.82 20.85 -23.80
CA PRO A 24 -28.78 20.78 -25.26
C PRO A 24 -27.70 21.65 -25.93
N ARG A 25 -27.08 22.58 -25.20
CA ARG A 25 -25.97 23.43 -25.67
C ARG A 25 -24.59 22.94 -25.21
N LEU A 26 -24.55 21.83 -24.47
CA LEU A 26 -23.32 21.21 -23.99
C LEU A 26 -22.89 20.14 -24.99
N ARG A 27 -21.73 20.33 -25.59
CA ARG A 27 -21.05 19.30 -26.39
C ARG A 27 -19.89 18.76 -25.56
N PHE A 28 -19.89 17.47 -25.27
CA PHE A 28 -18.79 16.84 -24.54
C PHE A 28 -17.87 16.05 -25.45
N VAL A 29 -16.58 16.06 -25.11
CA VAL A 29 -15.53 15.26 -25.73
C VAL A 29 -14.92 14.40 -24.63
N LEU A 30 -14.81 13.09 -24.90
CA LEU A 30 -14.16 12.14 -23.99
C LEU A 30 -12.68 12.03 -24.32
N ALA A 31 -11.86 11.97 -23.29
CA ALA A 31 -10.47 11.54 -23.38
C ALA A 31 -10.30 10.21 -22.63
N ASP A 32 -9.41 9.33 -23.11
CA ASP A 32 -9.14 8.07 -22.42
C ASP A 32 -8.71 8.37 -20.97
N SER A 33 -9.30 7.65 -20.00
CA SER A 33 -9.07 7.90 -18.59
C SER A 33 -7.60 7.69 -18.21
N MET A 34 -6.85 6.83 -18.92
CA MET A 34 -5.43 6.55 -18.69
C MET A 34 -4.50 7.73 -18.93
N LEU A 35 -4.96 8.77 -19.62
CA LEU A 35 -4.18 10.01 -19.76
C LEU A 35 -3.88 10.66 -18.40
N HIS A 36 -4.61 10.34 -17.33
CA HIS A 36 -4.25 10.78 -15.97
C HIS A 36 -2.90 10.25 -15.48
N MET A 37 -2.41 9.11 -16.00
CA MET A 37 -1.06 8.57 -15.72
C MET A 37 0.02 9.25 -16.56
N ARG A 38 -0.36 10.05 -17.58
CA ARG A 38 0.55 10.75 -18.50
C ARG A 38 0.17 12.23 -18.60
N PRO A 39 0.43 13.04 -17.55
CA PRO A 39 -0.04 14.44 -17.47
C PRO A 39 0.38 15.33 -18.65
N ASP A 40 1.56 15.09 -19.22
CA ASP A 40 2.06 15.82 -20.40
C ASP A 40 1.19 15.53 -21.64
N LEU A 41 0.86 14.25 -21.88
CA LEU A 41 -0.03 13.88 -22.99
C LEU A 41 -1.46 14.36 -22.77
N LEU A 42 -1.95 14.33 -21.52
CA LEU A 42 -3.25 14.90 -21.18
C LEU A 42 -3.29 16.41 -21.47
N GLN A 43 -2.21 17.13 -21.12
CA GLN A 43 -2.09 18.56 -21.41
C GLN A 43 -2.12 18.81 -22.92
N SER A 44 -1.29 18.12 -23.70
CA SER A 44 -1.30 18.23 -25.17
C SER A 44 -2.69 17.94 -25.75
N ARG A 45 -3.36 16.89 -25.26
CA ARG A 45 -4.72 16.54 -25.68
C ARG A 45 -5.73 17.66 -25.40
N ILE A 46 -5.64 18.29 -24.23
CA ILE A 46 -6.51 19.43 -23.88
C ILE A 46 -6.26 20.60 -24.81
N ASP A 47 -5.00 20.95 -25.05
CA ASP A 47 -4.63 22.08 -25.90
C ASP A 47 -5.08 21.85 -27.36
N ASP A 48 -4.92 20.63 -27.87
CA ASP A 48 -5.39 20.23 -29.20
C ASP A 48 -6.92 20.36 -29.33
N GLU A 49 -7.68 19.87 -28.34
CA GLU A 49 -9.14 19.96 -28.37
C GLU A 49 -9.63 21.41 -28.21
N LEU A 50 -8.94 22.25 -27.45
CA LEU A 50 -9.24 23.68 -27.39
C LEU A 50 -8.97 24.38 -28.73
N ALA A 51 -7.91 24.03 -29.44
CA ALA A 51 -7.56 24.62 -30.73
C ALA A 51 -8.54 24.23 -31.86
N LYS A 52 -9.12 23.02 -31.81
CA LYS A 52 -10.10 22.54 -32.79
C LYS A 52 -11.48 23.19 -32.66
N HIS A 53 -11.76 23.81 -31.52
CA HIS A 53 -13.08 24.35 -31.20
C HIS A 53 -13.04 25.89 -31.19
N PRO A 54 -14.12 26.55 -31.65
CA PRO A 54 -14.17 28.00 -31.65
C PRO A 54 -14.06 28.56 -30.22
N PRO A 55 -13.42 29.73 -30.02
CA PRO A 55 -13.30 30.34 -28.70
C PRO A 55 -14.66 30.48 -28.02
N GLY A 56 -14.80 29.88 -26.84
CA GLY A 56 -16.09 29.74 -26.18
C GLY A 56 -15.96 29.39 -24.70
N LYS A 57 -17.09 29.02 -24.08
CA LYS A 57 -17.08 28.55 -22.70
C LYS A 57 -16.64 27.09 -22.67
N THR A 58 -15.69 26.76 -21.79
CA THR A 58 -15.20 25.39 -21.60
C THR A 58 -15.42 24.92 -20.16
N LEU A 59 -15.94 23.71 -20.01
CA LEU A 59 -16.07 23.00 -18.74
C LEU A 59 -15.13 21.79 -18.75
N PHE A 60 -14.25 21.70 -17.76
CA PHE A 60 -13.42 20.52 -17.52
C PHE A 60 -14.11 19.59 -16.53
N ILE A 61 -14.41 18.37 -16.97
CA ILE A 61 -14.96 17.30 -16.13
C ILE A 61 -13.81 16.35 -15.79
N TYR A 62 -12.99 16.81 -14.86
CA TYR A 62 -11.73 16.21 -14.43
C TYR A 62 -11.47 16.55 -12.97
N GLY A 63 -10.68 15.70 -12.30
CA GLY A 63 -9.96 16.09 -11.08
C GLY A 63 -8.76 16.99 -11.40
N ASP A 64 -7.82 17.07 -10.47
CA ASP A 64 -6.58 17.84 -10.63
C ASP A 64 -5.50 17.01 -11.34
N CYS A 65 -5.88 16.35 -12.44
CA CYS A 65 -5.05 15.39 -13.17
C CYS A 65 -3.85 16.03 -13.90
N THR A 66 -3.91 17.33 -14.17
CA THR A 66 -2.79 18.12 -14.72
C THR A 66 -2.90 19.58 -14.27
N PRO A 67 -1.78 20.28 -13.98
CA PRO A 67 -1.78 21.70 -13.63
C PRO A 67 -2.52 22.58 -14.65
N ARG A 68 -2.46 22.21 -15.94
CA ARG A 68 -3.10 22.94 -17.04
C ARG A 68 -4.59 23.16 -16.81
N ILE A 69 -5.33 22.16 -16.33
CA ILE A 69 -6.77 22.26 -16.06
C ILE A 69 -7.02 23.31 -14.96
N VAL A 70 -6.23 23.25 -13.89
CA VAL A 70 -6.35 24.16 -12.75
C VAL A 70 -6.05 25.60 -13.20
N GLU A 71 -4.97 25.80 -13.94
CA GLU A 71 -4.57 27.10 -14.48
C GLU A 71 -5.63 27.70 -15.42
N LEU A 72 -6.14 26.89 -16.35
CA LEU A 72 -7.17 27.35 -17.30
C LEU A 72 -8.48 27.67 -16.57
N SER A 73 -8.89 26.87 -15.59
CA SER A 73 -10.14 27.08 -14.83
C SER A 73 -10.19 28.40 -14.05
N ARG A 74 -9.05 29.07 -13.83
CA ARG A 74 -8.98 30.41 -13.21
C ARG A 74 -9.23 31.55 -14.20
N LYS A 75 -9.24 31.28 -15.51
CA LYS A 75 -9.43 32.28 -16.56
C LYS A 75 -10.92 32.45 -16.88
N PRO A 76 -11.38 33.66 -17.27
CA PRO A 76 -12.75 33.87 -17.72
C PRO A 76 -13.11 32.94 -18.88
N GLY A 77 -14.31 32.35 -18.81
CA GLY A 77 -14.82 31.42 -19.84
C GLY A 77 -14.46 29.95 -19.61
N PHE A 78 -13.63 29.64 -18.62
CA PHE A 78 -13.29 28.27 -18.23
C PHE A 78 -13.85 27.94 -16.85
N ALA A 79 -14.29 26.71 -16.66
CA ALA A 79 -14.72 26.18 -15.37
C ALA A 79 -14.31 24.71 -15.26
N LYS A 80 -14.25 24.17 -14.04
CA LYS A 80 -14.05 22.73 -13.81
C LYS A 80 -15.01 22.19 -12.76
N THR A 81 -15.25 20.89 -12.77
CA THR A 81 -15.97 20.20 -11.70
C THR A 81 -15.25 20.33 -10.35
N THR A 82 -16.03 20.48 -9.28
CA THR A 82 -15.49 20.52 -7.91
C THR A 82 -15.02 19.13 -7.48
N GLY A 83 -13.78 19.05 -6.98
CA GLY A 83 -13.16 17.81 -6.48
C GLY A 83 -11.74 17.66 -7.01
N ILE A 84 -10.84 17.07 -6.20
CA ILE A 84 -9.43 16.87 -6.57
C ILE A 84 -9.21 15.60 -7.39
N ASN A 85 -10.12 14.62 -7.30
CA ASN A 85 -10.05 13.36 -8.03
C ASN A 85 -11.45 12.86 -8.41
N CYS A 86 -11.48 11.81 -9.24
CA CYS A 86 -12.72 11.19 -9.72
C CYS A 86 -13.64 10.72 -8.60
N CYS A 87 -13.11 10.12 -7.54
CA CYS A 87 -13.91 9.66 -6.40
C CYS A 87 -14.59 10.83 -5.67
N GLU A 88 -13.89 11.94 -5.43
CA GLU A 88 -14.47 13.12 -4.79
C GLU A 88 -15.51 13.79 -5.69
N ILE A 89 -15.31 13.81 -7.01
CA ILE A 89 -16.28 14.38 -7.95
C ILE A 89 -17.58 13.58 -7.93
N LEU A 90 -17.51 12.25 -7.90
CA LEU A 90 -18.69 11.37 -7.90
C LEU A 90 -19.42 11.36 -6.55
N LEU A 91 -18.68 11.32 -5.45
CA LEU A 91 -19.24 11.14 -4.11
C LEU A 91 -19.52 12.45 -3.38
N GLY A 92 -18.85 13.54 -3.78
CA GLY A 92 -18.76 14.75 -2.99
C GLY A 92 -17.73 14.65 -1.86
N ARG A 93 -17.28 15.81 -1.38
CA ARG A 93 -16.20 15.96 -0.39
C ARG A 93 -16.44 15.22 0.92
N GLU A 94 -17.65 15.30 1.45
CA GLU A 94 -17.97 14.76 2.79
C GLU A 94 -17.94 13.23 2.78
N GLU A 95 -18.66 12.63 1.83
CA GLU A 95 -18.76 11.17 1.72
C GLU A 95 -17.42 10.54 1.32
N TYR A 96 -16.70 11.16 0.38
CA TYR A 96 -15.34 10.73 0.02
C TYR A 96 -14.40 10.71 1.24
N ARG A 97 -14.43 11.76 2.08
CA ARG A 97 -13.61 11.82 3.31
C ARG A 97 -14.03 10.76 4.33
N ARG A 98 -15.33 10.53 4.51
CA ARG A 98 -15.86 9.51 5.43
C ARG A 98 -15.38 8.11 5.03
N LEU A 99 -15.55 7.76 3.77
CA LEU A 99 -15.15 6.46 3.21
C LEU A 99 -13.64 6.26 3.25
N ARG A 100 -12.85 7.28 2.89
CA ARG A 100 -11.38 7.22 3.00
C ARG A 100 -10.92 6.97 4.43
N LYS A 101 -11.51 7.66 5.42
CA LYS A 101 -11.19 7.44 6.85
C LYS A 101 -11.55 6.03 7.32
N ALA A 102 -12.59 5.44 6.75
CA ALA A 102 -12.99 4.06 7.03
C ALA A 102 -12.12 3.02 6.31
N GLY A 103 -11.12 3.43 5.52
CA GLY A 103 -10.26 2.53 4.75
C GLY A 103 -10.98 1.86 3.57
N ALA A 104 -12.01 2.51 3.01
CA ALA A 104 -12.72 1.99 1.85
C ALA A 104 -11.82 1.96 0.60
N PHE A 105 -11.95 0.89 -0.18
CA PHE A 105 -11.37 0.78 -1.51
C PHE A 105 -12.37 1.25 -2.55
N PHE A 106 -11.94 2.13 -3.46
CA PHE A 106 -12.79 2.69 -4.51
C PHE A 106 -12.54 1.96 -5.82
N PHE A 107 -13.59 1.35 -6.37
CA PHE A 107 -13.57 0.68 -7.66
C PHE A 107 -14.47 1.45 -8.61
N LEU A 108 -13.87 2.17 -9.56
CA LEU A 108 -14.62 2.96 -10.53
C LEU A 108 -15.03 2.08 -11.71
N PRO A 109 -16.32 2.10 -12.12
CA PRO A 109 -16.84 1.21 -13.14
C PRO A 109 -15.99 1.12 -14.41
N GLU A 110 -15.55 2.27 -14.95
CA GLU A 110 -14.77 2.30 -16.20
C GLU A 110 -13.43 1.55 -16.08
N TRP A 111 -12.69 1.72 -14.99
CA TRP A 111 -11.46 0.94 -14.76
C TRP A 111 -11.75 -0.51 -14.42
N THR A 112 -12.78 -0.80 -13.62
CA THR A 112 -13.08 -2.19 -13.26
C THR A 112 -13.42 -3.04 -14.49
N LEU A 113 -14.06 -2.46 -15.50
CA LEU A 113 -14.39 -3.15 -16.74
C LEU A 113 -13.16 -3.35 -17.64
N ARG A 114 -12.12 -2.53 -17.49
CA ARG A 114 -10.88 -2.56 -18.30
C ARG A 114 -9.63 -2.83 -17.47
N TRP A 115 -9.78 -3.50 -16.32
CA TRP A 115 -8.71 -3.56 -15.31
C TRP A 115 -7.41 -4.18 -15.84
N ARG A 116 -7.49 -5.16 -16.75
CA ARG A 116 -6.29 -5.75 -17.38
C ARG A 116 -5.53 -4.72 -18.20
N ASP A 117 -6.21 -3.96 -19.03
CA ASP A 117 -5.56 -2.90 -19.82
C ASP A 117 -4.95 -1.82 -18.93
N VAL A 118 -5.68 -1.42 -17.88
CA VAL A 118 -5.26 -0.36 -16.94
C VAL A 118 -4.06 -0.79 -16.10
N PHE A 119 -4.04 -2.03 -15.59
CA PHE A 119 -3.01 -2.48 -14.65
C PHE A 119 -1.90 -3.32 -15.29
N GLU A 120 -2.19 -4.19 -16.25
CA GLU A 120 -1.16 -5.06 -16.86
C GLU A 120 -0.32 -4.33 -17.92
N ARG A 121 -0.87 -3.33 -18.61
CA ARG A 121 -0.12 -2.61 -19.66
C ARG A 121 0.68 -1.43 -19.14
N GLU A 122 0.21 -0.79 -18.07
CA GLU A 122 0.77 0.48 -17.60
C GLU A 122 1.57 0.32 -16.30
N LEU A 123 1.40 -0.79 -15.57
CA LEU A 123 2.26 -1.14 -14.43
C LEU A 123 3.15 -2.31 -14.78
N GLU A 124 4.45 -2.10 -14.68
CA GLU A 124 5.44 -3.17 -14.76
C GLU A 124 5.67 -3.76 -13.36
N TYR A 125 5.42 -5.05 -13.21
CA TYR A 125 5.70 -5.79 -11.99
C TYR A 125 7.01 -6.57 -12.13
N LEU A 126 8.04 -6.13 -11.41
CA LEU A 126 9.31 -6.83 -11.33
C LEU A 126 9.30 -7.74 -10.09
N SER A 127 9.40 -9.05 -10.31
CA SER A 127 9.57 -10.02 -9.22
C SER A 127 11.03 -10.10 -8.85
N ILE A 128 11.33 -9.92 -7.55
CA ILE A 128 12.69 -9.91 -7.02
C ILE A 128 12.80 -11.01 -5.98
N ASP A 129 13.70 -11.97 -6.23
CA ASP A 129 13.93 -13.07 -5.31
C ASP A 129 14.63 -12.61 -4.02
N LEU A 130 14.19 -13.16 -2.89
CA LEU A 130 14.90 -12.95 -1.63
C LEU A 130 16.24 -13.71 -1.64
N PRO A 131 17.33 -13.07 -1.20
CA PRO A 131 18.63 -13.73 -1.06
C PRO A 131 18.56 -14.96 -0.14
N PRO A 132 19.38 -16.00 -0.37
CA PRO A 132 19.35 -17.24 0.39
C PRO A 132 19.47 -17.05 1.91
N ASP A 133 20.34 -16.16 2.37
CA ASP A 133 20.56 -15.92 3.80
C ASP A 133 19.33 -15.30 4.48
N LEU A 134 18.70 -14.33 3.83
CA LEU A 134 17.50 -13.68 4.36
C LEU A 134 16.29 -14.64 4.31
N LYS A 135 16.20 -15.44 3.24
CA LYS A 135 15.20 -16.51 3.12
C LYS A 135 15.37 -17.56 4.23
N SER A 136 16.61 -17.96 4.52
CA SER A 136 16.95 -18.87 5.62
C SER A 136 16.56 -18.28 6.98
N ALA A 137 16.87 -17.00 7.22
CA ALA A 137 16.46 -16.32 8.44
C ALA A 137 14.94 -16.29 8.63
N ILE A 138 14.18 -15.95 7.59
CA ILE A 138 12.72 -15.96 7.60
C ILE A 138 12.18 -17.37 7.86
N ALA A 139 12.80 -18.41 7.30
CA ALA A 139 12.40 -19.79 7.55
C ALA A 139 12.57 -20.18 9.03
N VAL A 140 13.70 -19.81 9.66
CA VAL A 140 13.92 -20.04 11.10
C VAL A 140 12.88 -19.30 11.94
N ILE A 141 12.61 -18.03 11.66
CA ILE A 141 11.61 -17.24 12.39
C ILE A 141 10.22 -17.87 12.25
N ASN A 142 9.87 -18.35 11.04
CA ASN A 142 8.60 -19.03 10.80
C ASN A 142 8.49 -20.36 11.57
N GLY A 143 9.57 -21.13 11.66
CA GLY A 143 9.63 -22.34 12.50
C GLY A 143 9.38 -22.02 13.98
N LEU A 144 10.02 -20.97 14.50
CA LEU A 144 9.77 -20.50 15.87
C LEU A 144 8.30 -20.10 16.06
N ILE A 145 7.67 -19.42 15.09
CA ILE A 145 6.23 -19.10 15.15
C ILE A 145 5.39 -20.38 15.22
N GLU A 146 5.69 -21.38 14.39
CA GLU A 146 4.98 -22.67 14.39
C GLU A 146 5.03 -23.37 15.73
N GLU A 147 6.20 -23.40 16.39
CA GLU A 147 6.36 -23.95 17.73
C GLU A 147 5.50 -23.21 18.77
N ARG A 148 5.46 -21.87 18.72
CA ARG A 148 4.64 -21.09 19.66
C ARG A 148 3.14 -21.27 19.39
N LEU A 149 2.73 -21.40 18.13
CA LEU A 149 1.35 -21.76 17.79
C LEU A 149 0.99 -23.16 18.28
N ALA A 150 1.90 -24.14 18.14
CA ALA A 150 1.71 -25.48 18.66
C ALA A 150 1.56 -25.51 20.18
N LEU A 151 2.35 -24.70 20.89
CA LEU A 151 2.24 -24.54 22.35
C LEU A 151 0.91 -23.88 22.76
N LEU A 152 0.43 -22.88 22.01
CA LEU A 152 -0.90 -22.32 22.25
C LEU A 152 -2.00 -23.36 21.98
N ALA A 153 -1.87 -24.17 20.93
CA ALA A 153 -2.80 -25.26 20.65
C ALA A 153 -2.83 -26.32 21.75
N SER A 154 -1.66 -26.70 22.31
CA SER A 154 -1.58 -27.65 23.43
C SER A 154 -2.20 -27.11 24.72
N LEU A 155 -2.29 -25.79 24.87
CA LEU A 155 -3.05 -25.11 25.94
C LEU A 155 -4.54 -24.96 25.60
N HIS A 156 -5.03 -25.67 24.58
CA HIS A 156 -6.42 -25.66 24.09
C HIS A 156 -6.90 -24.33 23.52
N PHE A 157 -6.01 -23.46 23.02
CA PHE A 157 -6.41 -22.28 22.26
C PHE A 157 -6.70 -22.63 20.79
N THR A 158 -7.68 -21.96 20.19
CA THR A 158 -7.90 -22.06 18.74
C THR A 158 -6.90 -21.16 18.02
N VAL A 159 -6.00 -21.77 17.27
CA VAL A 159 -4.96 -21.09 16.49
C VAL A 159 -5.06 -21.44 15.01
N PRO A 160 -4.73 -20.50 14.10
CA PRO A 160 -4.63 -20.83 12.67
C PRO A 160 -3.34 -21.61 12.39
N LYS A 161 -3.26 -22.19 11.19
CA LYS A 161 -1.95 -22.54 10.61
C LYS A 161 -1.10 -21.28 10.42
N ARG A 162 0.23 -21.41 10.45
CA ARG A 162 1.17 -20.28 10.34
C ARG A 162 0.91 -19.42 9.09
N GLU A 163 0.64 -20.03 7.94
CA GLU A 163 0.36 -19.33 6.67
C GLU A 163 -0.85 -18.39 6.77
N LYS A 164 -1.78 -18.69 7.68
CA LYS A 164 -3.01 -17.93 7.91
C LYS A 164 -2.93 -17.00 9.12
N LEU A 165 -1.75 -16.84 9.74
CA LEU A 165 -1.54 -15.99 10.90
C LEU A 165 -1.56 -14.50 10.52
N SER A 166 -2.74 -13.97 10.26
CA SER A 166 -2.99 -12.54 10.01
C SER A 166 -3.03 -11.71 11.31
N ILE A 167 -3.05 -10.37 11.21
CA ILE A 167 -3.29 -9.50 12.38
C ILE A 167 -4.66 -9.81 13.00
N LYS A 168 -5.68 -10.05 12.16
CA LYS A 168 -7.01 -10.47 12.62
C LYS A 168 -6.94 -11.77 13.42
N ALA A 169 -6.15 -12.75 12.97
CA ALA A 169 -5.99 -14.02 13.68
C ALA A 169 -5.26 -13.85 15.02
N LEU A 170 -4.21 -13.02 15.08
CA LEU A 170 -3.53 -12.68 16.33
C LEU A 170 -4.48 -12.00 17.33
N ASN A 171 -5.29 -11.04 16.86
CA ASN A 171 -6.29 -10.38 17.72
C ASN A 171 -7.34 -11.38 18.24
N ALA A 172 -7.74 -12.37 17.44
CA ALA A 172 -8.64 -13.43 17.88
C ALA A 172 -8.01 -14.36 18.93
N ILE A 173 -6.71 -14.68 18.82
CA ILE A 173 -5.98 -15.41 19.85
C ILE A 173 -5.91 -14.58 21.14
N ASN A 174 -5.58 -13.30 21.04
CA ASN A 174 -5.52 -12.40 22.20
C ASN A 174 -6.88 -12.30 22.91
N ALA A 175 -7.98 -12.21 22.16
CA ALA A 175 -9.33 -12.19 22.75
C ALA A 175 -9.61 -13.44 23.59
N GLN A 176 -9.24 -14.63 23.10
CA GLN A 176 -9.34 -15.88 23.87
C GLN A 176 -8.47 -15.85 25.13
N ILE A 177 -7.25 -15.32 25.04
CA ILE A 177 -6.32 -15.19 26.17
C ILE A 177 -6.91 -14.26 27.24
N GLN A 178 -7.41 -13.09 26.84
CA GLN A 178 -8.02 -12.13 27.78
C GLN A 178 -9.26 -12.71 28.45
N GLN A 179 -10.08 -13.48 27.73
CA GLN A 179 -11.22 -14.18 28.30
C GLN A 179 -10.80 -15.16 29.40
N ARG A 180 -9.78 -15.98 29.15
CA ARG A 180 -9.27 -16.94 30.15
C ARG A 180 -8.63 -16.26 31.36
N ILE A 181 -7.89 -15.16 31.14
CA ILE A 181 -7.34 -14.34 32.23
C ILE A 181 -8.48 -13.77 33.09
N ALA A 182 -9.55 -13.26 32.48
CA ALA A 182 -10.71 -12.74 33.20
C ALA A 182 -11.39 -13.82 34.05
N SER A 183 -11.41 -15.07 33.56
CA SER A 183 -11.86 -16.25 34.31
C SER A 183 -10.85 -16.78 35.33
N ARG A 184 -9.70 -16.11 35.54
CA ARG A 184 -8.60 -16.52 36.42
C ARG A 184 -8.01 -17.90 36.09
N ASP A 185 -8.08 -18.32 34.83
CA ASP A 185 -7.45 -19.54 34.35
C ASP A 185 -5.92 -19.34 34.25
N PRO A 186 -5.09 -20.13 34.96
CA PRO A 186 -3.63 -20.06 34.88
C PRO A 186 -3.08 -20.22 33.45
N ALA A 187 -3.77 -20.96 32.58
CA ALA A 187 -3.36 -21.15 31.19
C ALA A 187 -3.37 -19.81 30.40
N GLY A 188 -4.25 -18.88 30.77
CA GLY A 188 -4.31 -17.54 30.18
C GLY A 188 -3.02 -16.74 30.38
N TYR A 189 -2.44 -16.76 31.58
CA TYR A 189 -1.20 -16.04 31.88
C TYR A 189 0.01 -16.63 31.17
N SER A 190 0.09 -17.96 31.08
CA SER A 190 1.15 -18.65 30.33
C SER A 190 1.04 -18.35 28.83
N ALA A 191 -0.17 -18.39 28.27
CA ALA A 191 -0.44 -18.11 26.87
C ALA A 191 -0.14 -16.66 26.48
N ALA A 192 -0.34 -15.69 27.38
CA ALA A 192 -0.04 -14.28 27.11
C ALA A 192 1.44 -14.05 26.75
N SER A 193 2.36 -14.75 27.42
CA SER A 193 3.79 -14.66 27.11
C SER A 193 4.11 -15.28 25.74
N VAL A 194 3.53 -16.44 25.44
CA VAL A 194 3.71 -17.14 24.15
C VAL A 194 3.13 -16.32 22.99
N TYR A 195 1.97 -15.70 23.19
CA TYR A 195 1.39 -14.76 22.24
C TYR A 195 2.30 -13.56 21.97
N ALA A 196 2.91 -12.99 23.03
CA ALA A 196 3.86 -11.90 22.88
C ALA A 196 5.13 -12.32 22.13
N GLU A 197 5.58 -13.58 22.26
CA GLU A 197 6.64 -14.15 21.41
C GLU A 197 6.21 -14.20 19.93
N CYS A 198 5.00 -14.71 19.63
CA CYS A 198 4.46 -14.71 18.26
C CYS A 198 4.40 -13.32 17.64
N MET A 199 3.99 -12.31 18.40
CA MET A 199 3.95 -10.91 17.94
C MET A 199 5.34 -10.39 17.56
N LYS A 200 6.35 -10.66 18.39
CA LYS A 200 7.74 -10.26 18.14
C LYS A 200 8.33 -10.97 16.92
N LEU A 201 8.14 -12.28 16.84
CA LEU A 201 8.62 -13.08 15.71
C LEU A 201 7.95 -12.67 14.40
N LYS A 202 6.63 -12.44 14.40
CA LYS A 202 5.92 -11.95 13.22
C LYS A 202 6.43 -10.58 12.79
N HIS A 203 6.70 -9.68 13.75
CA HIS A 203 7.29 -8.39 13.42
C HIS A 203 8.68 -8.55 12.79
N ALA A 204 9.51 -9.46 13.28
CA ALA A 204 10.80 -9.77 12.67
C ALA A 204 10.66 -10.22 11.20
N VAL A 205 9.66 -11.07 10.87
CA VAL A 205 9.37 -11.43 9.47
C VAL A 205 9.03 -10.20 8.63
N THR A 206 8.16 -9.31 9.14
CA THR A 206 7.81 -8.07 8.44
C THR A 206 9.02 -7.16 8.21
N LEU A 207 9.92 -7.04 9.19
CA LEU A 207 11.16 -6.27 9.02
C LEU A 207 12.04 -6.89 7.92
N ALA A 208 12.20 -8.21 7.92
CA ALA A 208 12.99 -8.92 6.91
C ALA A 208 12.44 -8.73 5.48
N GLU A 209 11.12 -8.81 5.31
CA GLU A 209 10.45 -8.74 3.99
C GLU A 209 10.29 -7.32 3.42
N SER A 210 10.19 -6.33 4.32
CA SER A 210 9.88 -4.94 3.93
C SER A 210 11.05 -3.98 4.08
N GLN A 211 11.89 -4.15 5.09
CA GLN A 211 12.91 -3.15 5.48
C GLN A 211 14.34 -3.65 5.29
N GLY A 212 14.57 -4.95 5.46
CA GLY A 212 15.82 -5.62 5.13
C GLY A 212 16.57 -6.19 6.33
N SER A 213 17.75 -6.70 6.04
CA SER A 213 18.59 -7.49 6.93
C SER A 213 19.26 -6.64 8.03
N GLU A 214 19.60 -5.38 7.77
CA GLU A 214 20.20 -4.51 8.79
C GLU A 214 19.18 -4.17 9.89
N VAL A 215 17.94 -3.85 9.49
CA VAL A 215 16.86 -3.57 10.44
C VAL A 215 16.47 -4.81 11.23
N LEU A 216 16.39 -5.98 10.56
CA LEU A 216 16.18 -7.25 11.23
C LEU A 216 17.28 -7.51 12.27
N LYS A 217 18.55 -7.37 11.90
CA LYS A 217 19.70 -7.57 12.80
C LYS A 217 19.59 -6.69 14.05
N GLY A 218 19.29 -5.41 13.87
CA GLY A 218 19.08 -4.48 14.99
C GLY A 218 17.93 -4.89 15.90
N TYR A 219 16.83 -5.38 15.33
CA TYR A 219 15.68 -5.87 16.08
C TYR A 219 16.01 -7.13 16.89
N LEU A 220 16.70 -8.10 16.28
CA LEU A 220 17.15 -9.31 16.98
C LEU A 220 18.09 -8.96 18.15
N ALA A 221 19.05 -8.06 17.93
CA ALA A 221 19.95 -7.57 18.98
C ALA A 221 19.19 -6.94 20.15
N LYS A 222 18.18 -6.12 19.85
CA LYS A 222 17.30 -5.52 20.86
C LYS A 222 16.58 -6.58 21.69
N LEU A 223 16.01 -7.61 21.04
CA LEU A 223 15.32 -8.69 21.76
C LEU A 223 16.25 -9.52 22.64
N ILE A 224 17.47 -9.78 22.20
CA ILE A 224 18.51 -10.44 23.01
C ILE A 224 18.82 -9.58 24.24
N ALA A 225 19.12 -8.29 24.05
CA ALA A 225 19.45 -7.37 25.15
C ALA A 225 18.30 -7.25 26.16
N GLU A 226 17.05 -7.12 25.69
CA GLU A 226 15.87 -7.16 26.54
C GLU A 226 15.77 -8.46 27.32
N GLY A 227 15.97 -9.61 26.67
CA GLY A 227 15.82 -10.92 27.30
C GLY A 227 16.91 -11.27 28.31
N THR A 228 18.11 -10.70 28.19
CA THR A 228 19.21 -10.86 29.15
C THR A 228 19.18 -9.83 30.29
N GLY A 229 18.40 -8.76 30.15
CA GLY A 229 18.30 -7.69 31.14
C GLY A 229 17.33 -7.99 32.30
N SER A 230 17.56 -7.35 33.45
CA SER A 230 16.77 -7.54 34.68
C SER A 230 15.32 -7.03 34.62
N GLY A 231 14.94 -6.31 33.55
CA GLY A 231 13.58 -5.79 33.33
C GLY A 231 12.91 -6.30 32.04
N GLY A 232 13.50 -7.31 31.39
CA GLY A 232 12.99 -7.86 30.14
C GLY A 232 11.59 -8.45 30.24
N SER A 233 10.80 -8.33 29.17
CA SER A 233 9.52 -9.06 29.10
C SER A 233 9.78 -10.57 29.12
N LYS A 234 8.92 -11.36 29.78
CA LYS A 234 9.03 -12.83 29.82
C LYS A 234 9.13 -13.45 28.42
N ALA A 235 8.49 -12.85 27.43
CA ALA A 235 8.62 -13.23 26.02
C ALA A 235 10.04 -12.99 25.48
N SER A 236 10.64 -11.82 25.73
CA SER A 236 12.02 -11.53 25.31
C SER A 236 13.02 -12.46 26.01
N GLN A 237 12.81 -12.75 27.31
CA GLN A 237 13.64 -13.69 28.08
C GLN A 237 13.61 -15.09 27.48
N ARG A 238 12.41 -15.60 27.14
CA ARG A 238 12.25 -16.92 26.52
C ARG A 238 12.87 -16.99 25.13
N LEU A 239 12.68 -15.97 24.29
CA LEU A 239 13.33 -15.88 22.98
C LEU A 239 14.85 -15.83 23.12
N ALA A 240 15.38 -15.05 24.06
CA ALA A 240 16.82 -14.97 24.30
C ALA A 240 17.40 -16.27 24.90
N ALA A 241 16.59 -17.17 25.45
CA ALA A 241 16.99 -18.49 25.91
C ALA A 241 16.88 -19.59 24.82
N ASP A 242 16.16 -19.31 23.74
CA ASP A 242 15.89 -20.24 22.65
C ASP A 242 17.14 -20.44 21.76
N GLN A 243 17.53 -21.69 21.54
CA GLN A 243 18.74 -22.03 20.80
C GLN A 243 18.67 -21.57 19.34
N SER A 244 17.56 -21.82 18.66
CA SER A 244 17.40 -21.45 17.24
C SER A 244 17.33 -19.93 17.08
N PHE A 245 16.77 -19.21 18.05
CA PHE A 245 16.80 -17.75 18.05
C PHE A 245 18.22 -17.19 18.26
N ARG A 246 19.03 -17.79 19.14
CA ARG A 246 20.45 -17.41 19.34
C ARG A 246 21.30 -17.67 18.11
N GLU A 247 21.12 -18.82 17.48
CA GLU A 247 21.83 -19.17 16.24
C GLU A 247 21.45 -18.24 15.09
N LEU A 248 20.16 -17.90 14.96
CA LEU A 248 19.69 -16.89 14.03
C LEU A 248 20.37 -15.54 14.28
N PHE A 249 20.42 -15.09 15.54
CA PHE A 249 21.08 -13.84 15.88
C PHE A 249 22.58 -13.89 15.56
N ALA A 250 23.28 -14.95 15.95
CA ALA A 250 24.70 -15.12 15.66
C ALA A 250 24.99 -15.04 14.15
N ARG A 251 24.24 -15.79 13.32
CA ARG A 251 24.34 -15.71 11.86
C ARG A 251 24.05 -14.30 11.31
N SER A 252 23.08 -13.60 11.90
CA SER A 252 22.78 -12.22 11.48
C SER A 252 23.93 -11.24 11.73
N THR A 253 24.80 -11.52 12.70
CA THR A 253 25.97 -10.67 12.97
C THR A 253 27.06 -10.76 11.91
N GLU A 254 27.08 -11.86 11.14
CA GLU A 254 28.02 -12.08 10.03
C GLU A 254 27.64 -11.29 8.77
N TRP A 255 26.41 -10.76 8.70
CA TRP A 255 25.98 -9.92 7.58
C TRP A 255 26.69 -8.57 7.60
N THR A 256 27.65 -8.41 6.68
CA THR A 256 28.50 -7.22 6.54
C THR A 256 27.88 -6.10 5.71
N LYS A 257 26.79 -6.38 4.99
CA LYS A 257 26.05 -5.43 4.15
C LYS A 257 24.57 -5.76 4.13
N GLU A 258 23.75 -4.80 3.73
CA GLU A 258 22.35 -5.04 3.43
C GLU A 258 22.19 -6.11 2.34
N LEU A 259 21.44 -7.16 2.68
CA LEU A 259 21.09 -8.26 1.79
C LEU A 259 19.86 -7.95 0.95
N HIS A 260 18.90 -7.19 1.48
CA HIS A 260 17.59 -7.03 0.87
C HIS A 260 17.70 -6.29 -0.48
N PRO A 261 17.22 -6.90 -1.57
CA PRO A 261 17.62 -6.51 -2.92
C PRO A 261 16.93 -5.23 -3.41
N LYS A 262 15.73 -4.90 -2.89
CA LYS A 262 14.90 -3.81 -3.45
C LYS A 262 15.64 -2.47 -3.49
N THR A 263 16.46 -2.15 -2.48
CA THR A 263 17.20 -0.88 -2.44
C THR A 263 18.20 -0.79 -3.59
N GLY A 264 18.95 -1.87 -3.85
CA GLY A 264 19.88 -1.95 -4.98
C GLY A 264 19.15 -1.87 -6.32
N PHE A 265 18.09 -2.66 -6.49
CA PHE A 265 17.28 -2.66 -7.71
C PHE A 265 16.65 -1.30 -8.01
N VAL A 266 16.11 -0.61 -7.00
CA VAL A 266 15.54 0.74 -7.19
C VAL A 266 16.63 1.72 -7.62
N LEU A 267 17.82 1.65 -7.02
CA LEU A 267 18.95 2.49 -7.42
C LEU A 267 19.34 2.24 -8.88
N ASP A 268 19.46 0.97 -9.28
CA ASP A 268 19.84 0.61 -10.64
C ASP A 268 18.77 1.02 -11.66
N LEU A 269 17.48 0.86 -11.34
CA LEU A 269 16.37 1.31 -12.17
C LEU A 269 16.38 2.83 -12.35
N VAL A 270 16.59 3.57 -11.27
CA VAL A 270 16.67 5.05 -11.30
C VAL A 270 17.86 5.50 -12.15
N LYS A 271 19.03 4.86 -12.00
CA LYS A 271 20.22 5.16 -12.82
C LYS A 271 19.95 4.92 -14.30
N ALA A 272 19.44 3.74 -14.66
CA ALA A 272 19.13 3.39 -16.03
C ALA A 272 18.15 4.41 -16.67
N GLN A 273 17.12 4.83 -15.92
CA GLN A 273 16.17 5.85 -16.38
C GLN A 273 16.82 7.22 -16.60
N LEU A 274 17.74 7.64 -15.72
CA LEU A 274 18.44 8.92 -15.85
C LEU A 274 19.49 8.91 -16.96
N GLU A 275 20.14 7.77 -17.19
CA GLU A 275 21.08 7.58 -18.30
C GLU A 275 20.36 7.63 -19.65
N ALA A 276 19.23 6.92 -19.79
CA ALA A 276 18.43 6.92 -21.00
C ALA A 276 17.70 8.26 -21.22
N PHE A 277 17.23 8.89 -20.14
CA PHE A 277 16.42 10.10 -20.18
C PHE A 277 16.88 11.12 -19.10
N PRO A 278 17.92 11.92 -19.37
CA PRO A 278 18.56 12.81 -18.38
C PRO A 278 17.65 13.88 -17.76
N LYS A 279 16.49 14.16 -18.36
CA LYS A 279 15.50 15.13 -17.85
C LYS A 279 14.39 14.48 -17.03
N SER A 280 14.46 13.17 -16.77
CA SER A 280 13.44 12.45 -16.01
C SER A 280 13.26 13.05 -14.61
N ARG A 281 12.00 13.11 -14.16
CA ARG A 281 11.64 13.42 -12.78
C ARG A 281 11.03 12.17 -12.17
N ILE A 282 11.72 11.58 -11.20
CA ILE A 282 11.37 10.27 -10.65
C ILE A 282 10.89 10.48 -9.21
N ILE A 283 9.79 9.80 -8.85
CA ILE A 283 9.28 9.75 -7.48
C ILE A 283 9.31 8.29 -7.05
N VAL A 284 9.97 8.01 -5.92
CA VAL A 284 10.01 6.68 -5.31
C VAL A 284 9.08 6.69 -4.09
N PHE A 285 8.11 5.79 -4.07
CA PHE A 285 7.21 5.60 -2.94
C PHE A 285 7.69 4.43 -2.07
N ALA A 286 7.60 4.60 -0.74
CA ALA A 286 7.87 3.55 0.26
C ALA A 286 6.81 3.64 1.36
N THR A 287 6.54 2.51 2.04
CA THR A 287 5.55 2.36 3.10
C THR A 287 6.18 1.96 4.42
#